data_AF-A0A0D6T9Y8-F1
#
_entry.id   AF-A0A0D6T9Y8-F1
#
_cell.length_a   1.000
_cell.length_b   1.000
_cell.length_c   1.000
_cell.angle_alpha   90.00
_cell.angle_beta   90.00
_cell.angle_gamma   90.00
#
_symmetry.space_group_name_H-M   'P 1'
#
loop_
_entity.id
_entity.type
_entity.pdbx_description
1 polymer ?
#
loop_
_entity_poly.entity_id
_entity_poly.type
_entity_poly.pdbx_seq_one_letter_code
_entity_poly.pdbx_strand_id
1 'polypeptide(L)'
;MQVDVARAGVIAVRDVRAGDAIMTADGRQPVLWTGARHCSGQTPQDCPVDLNGELFSPLHRILWRGRWAKARHLAEAGRAVARPDHGPIDYHHILLPVHSVILTARNRVESLLMTPYSLDLWKDAPALRSHASASTRLRYEEWRRGDLLRHERRTGGSGDARQDHDAHVPAH
;
A
#
# COMPACT_ATOMS: atom_id res chain seq x y z
N MET A 1 2.93 -10.80 6.80
CA MET A 1 2.68 -10.83 5.35
C MET A 1 3.44 -11.98 4.71
N GLN A 2 2.82 -12.68 3.77
CA GLN A 2 3.45 -13.73 2.96
C GLN A 2 3.38 -13.40 1.47
N VAL A 3 4.37 -13.85 0.70
CA VAL A 3 4.45 -13.65 -0.75
C VAL A 3 4.79 -14.95 -1.47
N ASP A 4 4.29 -15.11 -2.70
CA ASP A 4 4.64 -16.24 -3.57
C ASP A 4 5.99 -16.00 -4.26
N VAL A 5 6.95 -16.88 -3.98
CA VAL A 5 8.29 -16.90 -4.53
C VAL A 5 8.50 -18.15 -5.38
N ALA A 6 9.01 -18.01 -6.60
CA ALA A 6 9.08 -19.10 -7.57
C ALA A 6 9.81 -20.34 -7.05
N ARG A 7 10.91 -20.15 -6.31
CA ARG A 7 11.72 -21.25 -5.77
C ARG A 7 11.16 -21.92 -4.51
N ALA A 8 10.18 -21.31 -3.83
CA ALA A 8 9.82 -21.69 -2.46
C ALA A 8 8.30 -21.67 -2.17
N GLY A 9 7.48 -21.29 -3.15
CA GLY A 9 6.05 -21.08 -2.93
C GLY A 9 5.80 -19.89 -2.00
N VAL A 10 4.74 -19.99 -1.18
CA VAL A 10 4.33 -18.91 -0.29
C VAL A 10 5.20 -18.89 0.97
N ILE A 11 6.03 -17.85 1.12
CA ILE A 11 6.94 -17.67 2.27
C ILE A 11 6.70 -16.34 2.97
N ALA A 12 7.23 -16.20 4.19
CA ALA A 12 7.17 -14.92 4.90
C ALA A 12 8.05 -13.87 4.21
N VAL A 13 7.60 -12.62 4.18
CA VAL A 13 8.32 -11.51 3.53
C VAL A 13 9.75 -11.33 4.06
N ARG A 14 9.99 -11.66 5.34
CA ARG A 14 11.31 -11.59 5.98
C ARG A 14 12.34 -12.57 5.41
N ASP A 15 11.88 -13.61 4.74
CA ASP A 15 12.70 -14.69 4.18
C ASP A 15 12.98 -14.50 2.69
N VAL A 16 12.40 -13.46 2.07
CA VAL A 16 12.68 -13.05 0.69
C VAL A 16 14.13 -12.53 0.61
N ARG A 17 14.81 -12.87 -0.48
CA ARG A 17 16.19 -12.47 -0.76
C ARG A 17 16.30 -11.85 -2.16
N ALA A 18 17.35 -11.07 -2.37
CA ALA A 18 17.69 -10.61 -3.71
C ALA A 18 17.90 -11.80 -4.66
N GLY A 19 17.44 -11.69 -5.90
CA GLY A 19 17.37 -12.76 -6.89
C GLY A 19 16.08 -13.58 -6.85
N ASP A 20 15.30 -13.55 -5.77
CA ASP A 20 14.04 -14.27 -5.69
C ASP A 20 13.02 -13.72 -6.69
N ALA A 21 12.37 -14.59 -7.48
CA ALA A 21 11.30 -14.17 -8.39
C ALA A 21 9.94 -14.21 -7.68
N ILE A 22 9.40 -13.03 -7.35
CA ILE A 22 8.12 -12.91 -6.63
C ILE A 22 6.96 -12.63 -7.58
N MET A 23 5.76 -13.10 -7.23
CA MET A 23 4.56 -12.85 -8.01
C MET A 23 4.07 -11.40 -7.87
N THR A 24 3.85 -10.73 -9.01
CA THR A 24 3.25 -9.38 -9.08
C THR A 24 2.06 -9.38 -10.04
N ALA A 25 1.32 -8.28 -10.10
CA ALA A 25 0.20 -8.12 -11.05
C ALA A 25 0.64 -8.18 -12.53
N ASP A 26 1.91 -7.92 -12.82
CA ASP A 26 2.48 -7.88 -14.18
C ASP A 26 3.29 -9.15 -14.51
N GLY A 27 3.21 -10.18 -13.65
CA GLY A 27 3.99 -11.41 -13.74
C GLY A 27 5.08 -11.51 -12.68
N ARG A 28 5.93 -12.54 -12.78
CA ARG A 28 7.03 -12.72 -11.82
C ARG A 28 8.17 -11.75 -12.09
N GLN A 29 8.66 -11.08 -11.05
CA GLN A 29 9.82 -10.18 -11.14
C GLN A 29 10.91 -10.58 -10.15
N PRO A 30 12.20 -10.51 -10.55
CA PRO A 30 13.30 -10.79 -9.64
C PRO A 30 13.43 -9.66 -8.62
N VAL A 31 13.60 -9.99 -7.36
CA VAL A 31 13.86 -9.02 -6.30
C VAL A 31 15.27 -8.49 -6.47
N LEU A 32 15.41 -7.18 -6.63
CA LEU A 32 16.73 -6.55 -6.74
C LEU A 32 17.36 -6.30 -5.37
N TRP A 33 16.51 -6.01 -4.38
CA TRP A 33 16.96 -5.71 -3.03
C TRP A 33 15.84 -5.89 -2.01
N THR A 34 16.22 -6.23 -0.79
CA THR A 34 15.34 -6.25 0.38
C THR A 34 16.00 -5.53 1.55
N GLY A 35 15.22 -4.81 2.35
CA GLY A 35 15.70 -4.23 3.61
C GLY A 35 14.59 -4.15 4.64
N ALA A 36 14.96 -4.01 5.91
CA ALA A 36 14.01 -3.95 7.02
C ALA A 36 14.28 -2.73 7.90
N ARG A 37 13.21 -2.05 8.31
CA ARG A 37 13.27 -0.97 9.30
C ARG A 37 12.67 -1.46 10.60
N HIS A 38 13.47 -1.44 11.66
CA HIS A 38 12.99 -1.70 13.01
C HIS A 38 12.20 -0.49 13.53
N CYS A 39 11.03 -0.76 14.09
CA CYS A 39 10.11 0.22 14.65
C CYS A 39 9.67 -0.23 16.03
N SER A 40 9.58 0.70 16.99
CA SER A 40 9.17 0.37 18.37
C SER A 40 7.72 -0.06 18.48
N GLY A 41 6.87 0.31 17.52
CA GLY A 41 5.42 0.05 17.54
C GLY A 41 4.64 0.90 18.55
N GLN A 42 5.31 1.81 19.27
CA GLN A 42 4.72 2.59 20.37
C GLN A 42 4.09 3.91 19.91
N THR A 43 4.42 4.38 18.71
CA THR A 43 3.86 5.62 18.16
C THR A 43 2.80 5.32 17.10
N PRO A 44 1.81 6.19 16.87
CA PRO A 44 0.84 6.00 15.78
C PRO A 44 1.48 5.87 14.38
N GLN A 45 2.68 6.43 14.20
CA GLN A 45 3.43 6.36 12.95
C GLN A 45 4.13 5.02 12.74
N ASP A 46 4.41 4.29 13.82
CA ASP A 46 5.09 2.99 13.82
C ASP A 46 4.14 1.83 14.14
N CYS A 47 2.93 2.11 14.62
CA CYS A 47 1.89 1.14 14.97
C CYS A 47 1.41 0.35 13.74
N PRO A 48 1.53 -0.97 13.71
CA PRO A 48 1.15 -1.74 12.53
C PRO A 48 -0.36 -1.70 12.29
N VAL A 49 -0.74 -1.76 11.01
CA VAL A 49 -2.12 -1.90 10.59
C VAL A 49 -2.35 -3.31 10.07
N ASP A 50 -3.26 -4.01 10.71
CA ASP A 50 -3.77 -5.30 10.28
C ASP A 50 -4.86 -5.12 9.23
N LEU A 51 -4.60 -5.66 8.04
CA LEU A 51 -5.57 -5.79 6.98
C LEU A 51 -5.63 -7.25 6.53
N ASN A 52 -6.78 -7.89 6.75
CA ASN A 52 -7.04 -9.28 6.42
C ASN A 52 -6.06 -10.27 7.08
N GLY A 53 -5.51 -9.98 8.26
CA GLY A 53 -4.55 -10.84 8.95
C GLY A 53 -3.10 -10.63 8.51
N GLU A 54 -2.82 -9.58 7.75
CA GLU A 54 -1.45 -9.17 7.40
C GLU A 54 -1.16 -7.78 7.95
N LEU A 55 0.03 -7.62 8.53
CA LEU A 55 0.49 -6.37 9.13
C LEU A 55 1.27 -5.54 8.11
N PHE A 56 0.92 -4.26 8.04
CA PHE A 56 1.54 -3.27 7.19
C PHE A 56 1.96 -2.04 7.99
N SER A 57 3.03 -1.37 7.54
CA SER A 57 3.36 -0.04 8.05
C SER A 57 2.20 0.93 7.78
N PRO A 58 1.89 1.88 8.69
CA PRO A 58 0.84 2.89 8.51
C PRO A 58 0.86 3.61 7.16
N LEU A 59 2.05 3.82 6.60
CA LEU A 59 2.25 4.55 5.34
C LEU A 59 2.30 3.64 4.11
N HIS A 60 2.35 2.31 4.31
CA HIS A 60 2.41 1.35 3.21
C HIS A 60 1.15 1.44 2.35
N ARG A 61 1.33 1.32 1.03
CA ARG A 61 0.23 1.44 0.07
C ARG A 61 -0.35 0.09 -0.30
N ILE A 62 -1.67 0.02 -0.24
CA ILE A 62 -2.52 -1.13 -0.53
C ILE A 62 -3.40 -0.77 -1.72
N LEU A 63 -3.46 -1.60 -2.75
CA LEU A 63 -4.43 -1.42 -3.82
C LEU A 63 -5.81 -1.89 -3.34
N TRP A 64 -6.65 -0.96 -2.90
CA TRP A 64 -7.98 -1.22 -2.35
C TRP A 64 -9.06 -0.77 -3.34
N ARG A 65 -9.86 -1.73 -3.84
CA ARG A 65 -10.96 -1.46 -4.81
C ARG A 65 -10.52 -0.58 -6.00
N GLY A 66 -9.34 -0.87 -6.55
CA GLY A 66 -8.77 -0.14 -7.70
C GLY A 66 -8.15 1.23 -7.36
N ARG A 67 -8.03 1.58 -6.07
CA ARG A 67 -7.43 2.84 -5.60
C ARG A 67 -6.31 2.61 -4.59
N TRP A 68 -5.33 3.50 -4.57
CA TRP A 68 -4.13 3.34 -3.74
C TRP A 68 -4.29 3.83 -2.31
N ALA A 69 -4.56 2.87 -1.41
CA ALA A 69 -4.62 2.74 0.06
C ALA A 69 -3.42 3.04 0.97
N LYS A 70 -3.28 4.14 1.72
CA LYS A 70 -2.41 4.05 2.92
C LYS A 70 -3.11 3.18 3.95
N ALA A 71 -2.38 2.23 4.54
CA ALA A 71 -2.94 1.31 5.52
C ALA A 71 -3.63 2.05 6.69
N ARG A 72 -3.03 3.13 7.21
CA ARG A 72 -3.65 3.94 8.28
C ARG A 72 -4.98 4.57 7.87
N HIS A 73 -5.13 4.99 6.61
CA HIS A 73 -6.39 5.58 6.15
C HIS A 73 -7.48 4.52 6.03
N LEU A 74 -7.12 3.26 5.73
CA LEU A 74 -8.08 2.15 5.81
C LEU A 74 -8.52 1.90 7.25
N ALA A 75 -7.60 1.98 8.21
CA ALA A 75 -7.93 1.85 9.63
C ALA A 75 -8.84 2.99 10.11
N GLU A 76 -8.52 4.23 9.77
CA GLU A 76 -9.35 5.42 10.04
C GLU A 76 -10.74 5.31 9.39
N ALA A 77 -10.88 4.61 8.26
CA ALA A 77 -12.15 4.36 7.60
C ALA A 77 -12.90 3.12 8.14
N GLY A 78 -12.37 2.43 9.16
CA GLY A 78 -12.98 1.20 9.71
C GLY A 78 -12.90 -0.01 8.78
N ARG A 79 -11.93 -0.02 7.86
CA ARG A 79 -11.68 -1.10 6.88
C ARG A 79 -10.46 -1.96 7.21
N ALA A 80 -9.67 -1.54 8.17
CA ALA A 80 -8.50 -2.24 8.72
C ALA A 80 -8.42 -1.95 10.22
N VAL A 81 -7.51 -2.60 10.94
CA VAL A 81 -7.37 -2.44 12.40
C VAL A 81 -5.95 -2.01 12.74
N ALA A 82 -5.79 -0.86 13.38
CA ALA A 82 -4.50 -0.48 13.98
C ALA A 82 -4.21 -1.37 15.19
N ARG A 83 -2.97 -1.80 15.37
CA ARG A 83 -2.52 -2.74 16.41
C ARG A 83 -1.51 -2.07 17.37
N PRO A 84 -1.94 -1.13 18.23
CA PRO A 84 -1.04 -0.41 19.14
C PRO A 84 -0.43 -1.30 20.22
N ASP A 85 -1.01 -2.49 20.43
CA ASP A 85 -0.61 -3.53 21.37
C ASP A 85 0.41 -4.52 20.80
N HIS A 86 0.75 -4.42 19.51
CA HIS A 86 1.66 -5.37 18.85
C HIS A 86 3.11 -5.30 19.40
N GLY A 87 3.54 -4.14 19.89
CA GLY A 87 4.94 -3.92 20.27
C GLY A 87 5.89 -3.78 19.06
N PRO A 88 7.21 -3.94 19.28
CA PRO A 88 8.22 -3.74 18.24
C PRO A 88 8.00 -4.61 17.00
N ILE A 89 8.32 -4.06 15.83
CA ILE A 89 8.10 -4.71 14.53
C ILE A 89 9.15 -4.29 13.50
N ASP A 90 9.51 -5.23 12.64
CA ASP A 90 10.36 -4.98 11.48
C ASP A 90 9.52 -4.82 10.20
N TYR A 91 9.59 -3.66 9.57
CA TYR A 91 8.95 -3.39 8.28
C TYR A 91 9.89 -3.71 7.13
N HIS A 92 9.55 -4.77 6.38
CA HIS A 92 10.32 -5.22 5.23
C HIS A 92 9.91 -4.47 3.95
N HIS A 93 10.90 -4.11 3.14
CA HIS A 93 10.77 -3.40 1.87
C HIS A 93 11.40 -4.26 0.76
N ILE A 94 10.76 -4.27 -0.41
CA ILE A 94 11.20 -5.06 -1.57
C ILE A 94 11.32 -4.12 -2.77
N LEU A 95 12.52 -4.05 -3.35
CA LEU A 95 12.77 -3.36 -4.62
C LEU A 95 12.67 -4.35 -5.78
N LEU A 96 11.95 -3.95 -6.82
CA LEU A 96 11.80 -4.68 -8.09
C LEU A 96 12.37 -3.85 -9.25
N PRO A 97 12.70 -4.48 -10.40
CA PRO A 97 13.21 -3.77 -11.58
C PRO A 97 12.21 -2.75 -12.12
N VAL A 98 10.93 -3.09 -12.05
CA VAL A 98 9.82 -2.20 -12.38
C VAL A 98 8.91 -2.11 -11.17
N HIS A 99 8.57 -0.89 -10.77
CA HIS A 99 7.60 -0.65 -9.73
C HIS A 99 6.27 -1.33 -10.07
N SER A 100 5.79 -2.21 -9.20
CA SER A 100 4.63 -3.06 -9.47
C SER A 100 3.83 -3.34 -8.20
N VAL A 101 2.68 -4.00 -8.40
CA VAL A 101 1.80 -4.46 -7.33
C VAL A 101 2.20 -5.87 -6.93
N ILE A 102 2.77 -6.03 -5.74
CA ILE A 102 3.08 -7.33 -5.17
C ILE A 102 1.77 -8.01 -4.74
N LEU A 103 1.60 -9.26 -5.15
CA LEU A 103 0.49 -10.09 -4.70
C LEU A 103 0.90 -10.83 -3.44
N THR A 104 0.28 -10.47 -2.31
CA THR A 104 0.42 -11.23 -1.06
C THR A 104 -0.64 -12.32 -1.01
N ALA A 105 -0.62 -13.15 0.03
CA ALA A 105 -1.65 -14.16 0.23
C ALA A 105 -3.07 -13.58 0.32
N ARG A 106 -3.22 -12.32 0.75
CA ARG A 106 -4.54 -11.73 1.09
C ARG A 106 -4.74 -10.30 0.61
N ASN A 107 -3.72 -9.65 0.07
CA ASN A 107 -3.71 -8.24 -0.28
C ASN A 107 -2.93 -7.99 -1.58
N ARG A 108 -3.12 -6.79 -2.12
CA ARG A 108 -2.39 -6.27 -3.26
C ARG A 108 -1.67 -5.01 -2.79
N VAL A 109 -0.34 -4.99 -2.85
CA VAL A 109 0.44 -3.95 -2.16
C VAL A 109 1.54 -3.39 -3.03
N GLU A 110 1.95 -2.16 -2.74
CA GLU A 110 2.95 -1.44 -3.52
C GLU A 110 4.35 -2.01 -3.24
N SER A 111 5.09 -2.36 -4.31
CA SER A 111 6.55 -2.57 -4.20
C SER A 111 7.25 -1.28 -3.76
N LEU A 112 8.49 -1.35 -3.29
CA LEU A 112 9.23 -0.15 -2.94
C LEU A 112 9.42 0.76 -4.17
N LEU A 113 8.82 1.95 -4.13
CA LEU A 113 9.02 3.00 -5.12
C LEU A 113 10.21 3.88 -4.75
N MET A 114 11.15 4.04 -5.67
CA MET A 114 12.31 4.92 -5.52
C MET A 114 11.93 6.40 -5.69
N THR A 115 11.57 7.00 -4.56
CA THR A 115 11.32 8.44 -4.36
C THR A 115 12.45 9.07 -3.55
N PRO A 116 12.56 10.42 -3.49
CA PRO A 116 13.52 11.08 -2.59
C PRO A 116 13.38 10.62 -1.13
N TYR A 117 12.16 10.43 -0.64
CA TYR A 117 11.91 9.91 0.72
C TYR A 117 12.52 8.52 0.95
N SER A 118 12.32 7.58 0.02
CA SER A 118 12.90 6.24 0.16
C SER A 118 14.42 6.23 0.00
N LEU A 119 14.97 7.13 -0.82
CA LEU A 119 16.41 7.28 -0.98
C LEU A 119 17.05 7.83 0.30
N ASP A 120 16.42 8.80 0.96
CA ASP A 120 16.89 9.29 2.26
C ASP A 120 16.83 8.19 3.33
N LEU A 121 15.74 7.41 3.34
CA LEU A 121 15.56 6.31 4.30
C LEU A 121 16.61 5.20 4.13
N TRP A 122 17.03 4.94 2.90
CA TRP A 122 17.90 3.83 2.54
C TRP A 122 19.18 4.28 1.84
N LYS A 123 19.67 5.47 2.18
CA LYS A 123 20.80 6.13 1.51
C LYS A 123 22.03 5.23 1.39
N ASP A 124 22.24 4.32 2.34
CA ASP A 124 23.41 3.45 2.40
C ASP A 124 23.25 2.12 1.65
N ALA A 125 22.09 1.84 1.04
CA ALA A 125 21.87 0.61 0.30
C ALA A 125 22.37 0.72 -1.16
N PRO A 126 23.42 -0.03 -1.58
CA PRO A 126 24.04 0.15 -2.89
C PRO A 126 23.09 -0.12 -4.07
N ALA A 127 22.20 -1.11 -3.93
CA ALA A 127 21.25 -1.50 -4.96
C ALA A 127 20.22 -0.41 -5.30
N LEU A 128 20.01 0.56 -4.41
CA LEU A 128 19.07 1.66 -4.62
C LEU A 128 19.73 2.83 -5.38
N ARG A 129 21.04 2.99 -5.25
CA ARG A 129 21.80 4.09 -5.88
C ARG A 129 21.97 3.89 -7.40
N SER A 130 21.99 2.64 -7.86
CA SER A 130 22.15 2.29 -9.29
C SER A 130 20.84 2.01 -10.02
N HIS A 131 19.69 2.11 -9.34
CA HIS A 131 18.40 1.75 -9.92
C HIS A 131 17.92 2.82 -10.91
N ALA A 132 17.76 2.46 -12.19
CA ALA A 132 17.41 3.40 -13.26
C ALA A 132 16.07 4.14 -13.05
N SER A 133 15.15 3.55 -12.29
CA SER A 133 13.85 4.17 -11.93
C SER A 133 13.91 5.04 -10.68
N ALA A 134 15.09 5.36 -10.13
CA ALA A 134 15.24 6.33 -9.05
C ALA A 134 14.84 7.73 -9.54
N SER A 135 13.56 8.08 -9.40
CA SER A 135 13.06 9.38 -9.77
C SER A 135 13.39 10.38 -8.67
N THR A 136 14.41 11.20 -8.90
CA THR A 136 14.71 12.39 -8.08
C THR A 136 13.71 13.52 -8.31
N ARG A 137 12.80 13.37 -9.29
CA ARG A 137 11.91 14.42 -9.78
C ARG A 137 10.45 14.28 -9.36
N LEU A 138 10.01 13.09 -8.92
CA LEU A 138 8.66 12.91 -8.39
C LEU A 138 8.54 13.66 -7.07
N ARG A 139 7.85 14.81 -7.09
CA ARG A 139 7.64 15.61 -5.89
C ARG A 139 6.65 14.90 -4.97
N TYR A 140 6.81 15.07 -3.66
CA TYR A 140 5.93 14.53 -2.62
C TYR A 140 4.42 14.85 -2.85
N GLU A 141 4.09 15.89 -3.61
CA GLU A 141 2.71 16.28 -3.93
C GLU A 141 2.10 15.48 -5.10
N GLU A 142 2.89 15.12 -6.11
CA GLU A 142 2.48 14.19 -7.16
C GLU A 142 2.29 12.79 -6.56
N TRP A 143 3.12 12.45 -5.56
CA TRP A 143 2.93 11.29 -4.70
C TRP A 143 1.62 11.34 -3.91
N ARG A 144 1.16 12.51 -3.45
CA ARG A 144 -0.10 12.66 -2.69
C ARG A 144 -1.35 12.60 -3.59
N ARG A 145 -1.28 13.00 -4.86
CA ARG A 145 -2.45 13.07 -5.77
C ARG A 145 -3.09 11.74 -6.13
N GLY A 146 -2.45 10.60 -5.87
CA GLY A 146 -3.11 9.28 -5.86
C GLY A 146 -4.02 9.06 -4.64
N ASP A 147 -4.59 10.13 -4.07
CA ASP A 147 -5.24 10.14 -2.77
C ASP A 147 -6.61 9.43 -2.81
N LEU A 148 -6.76 8.51 -1.86
CA LEU A 148 -7.98 7.81 -1.51
C LEU A 148 -8.99 8.70 -0.80
N LEU A 149 -10.27 8.34 -0.98
CA LEU A 149 -11.33 8.04 0.01
C LEU A 149 -11.38 8.83 1.34
N ARG A 150 -10.80 10.03 1.44
CA ARG A 150 -11.01 10.90 2.61
C ARG A 150 -12.46 11.41 2.72
N HIS A 151 -13.28 11.20 1.69
CA HIS A 151 -14.62 11.79 1.58
C HIS A 151 -15.82 10.89 1.90
N GLU A 152 -15.65 9.60 2.20
CA GLU A 152 -16.82 8.73 2.46
C GLU A 152 -17.44 8.90 3.87
N ARG A 153 -16.97 9.84 4.70
CA ARG A 153 -17.61 10.19 5.99
C ARG A 153 -18.42 11.49 5.97
N ARG A 154 -18.69 12.14 4.83
CA ARG A 154 -19.44 13.42 4.80
C ARG A 154 -20.59 13.55 3.79
N THR A 155 -21.01 12.49 3.12
CA THR A 155 -22.24 12.50 2.31
C THR A 155 -23.13 11.31 2.66
N GLY A 156 -23.61 11.32 3.89
CA GLY A 156 -24.65 10.42 4.40
C GLY A 156 -25.85 11.22 4.95
N GLY A 157 -26.12 12.40 4.39
CA GLY A 157 -27.22 13.26 4.81
C GLY A 157 -27.72 14.11 3.65
N SER A 158 -28.93 13.79 3.21
CA SER A 158 -29.87 14.64 2.45
C SER A 158 -29.48 15.02 1.02
N GLY A 159 -29.74 14.10 0.08
CA GLY A 159 -29.98 14.44 -1.32
C GLY A 159 -31.47 14.67 -1.55
N ASP A 160 -31.86 15.93 -1.48
CA ASP A 160 -33.12 16.47 -1.98
C ASP A 160 -33.22 16.20 -3.49
N ALA A 161 -34.15 15.35 -3.89
CA ALA A 161 -34.45 15.08 -5.31
C ALA A 161 -35.77 15.77 -5.65
N ARG A 162 -35.67 17.05 -6.03
CA ARG A 162 -36.68 17.70 -6.87
C ARG A 162 -36.62 17.06 -8.24
N GLN A 163 -37.71 16.42 -8.65
CA GLN A 163 -38.03 16.16 -10.06
C GLN A 163 -39.38 16.83 -10.34
N ASP A 164 -39.30 18.03 -10.91
CA ASP A 164 -40.37 18.59 -11.74
C ASP A 164 -40.04 18.24 -13.19
N HIS A 165 -40.94 17.53 -13.88
CA HIS A 165 -41.73 18.09 -14.99
C HIS A 165 -42.52 16.99 -15.73
N ASP A 166 -43.84 17.16 -15.65
CA ASP A 166 -44.83 17.13 -16.73
C ASP A 166 -45.51 15.86 -17.29
N ALA A 167 -46.84 16.00 -17.28
CA ALA A 167 -47.86 15.63 -18.29
C ALA A 167 -48.68 14.32 -18.14
N HIS A 168 -49.84 14.48 -17.47
CA HIS A 168 -51.22 14.33 -18.01
C HIS A 168 -51.87 12.93 -18.27
N VAL A 169 -52.76 12.53 -17.32
CA VAL A 169 -54.20 12.08 -17.43
C VAL A 169 -54.54 10.79 -18.25
N PRO A 170 -55.62 9.98 -18.01
CA PRO A 170 -56.82 10.08 -17.11
C PRO A 170 -57.18 8.83 -16.27
N ALA A 171 -58.20 8.94 -15.40
CA ALA A 171 -59.24 7.89 -15.26
C ALA A 171 -60.54 8.43 -14.61
N HIS A 172 -61.63 8.22 -15.35
CA HIS A 172 -63.07 8.10 -15.02
C HIS A 172 -63.68 8.75 -13.77
#